data_AF-A0A4Q1ZT00-F1
#
_entry.id   AF-A0A4Q1ZT00-F1
#
_cell.length_a   1.000
_cell.length_b   1.000
_cell.length_c   1.000
_cell.angle_alpha   90.00
_cell.angle_beta   90.00
_cell.angle_gamma   90.00
#
_symmetry.space_group_name_H-M   'P 1'
#
loop_
_entity.id
_entity.type
_entity.pdbx_description
1 polymer ?
#
loop_
_entity_poly.entity_id
_entity_poly.type
_entity_poly.pdbx_seq_one_letter_code
_entity_poly.pdbx_strand_id
1 'polypeptide(L)'
;MSAFSDNVDVIYYIIGMLNTPLGNNILRILNPTINSQIGDFRNIPVIVNQKYEIINFVQQAILLTKEDWDLNENTWNFKISPLI
;
A
#
# COMPACT_ATOMS: atom_id res chain seq x y z
N MET A 1 4.93 -2.07 12.54
CA MET A 1 4.30 -3.39 12.29
C MET A 1 4.75 -3.87 10.92
N SER A 2 5.08 -5.15 10.78
CA SER A 2 5.43 -5.74 9.49
C SER A 2 4.46 -6.87 9.16
N ALA A 3 4.05 -6.95 7.89
CA ALA A 3 3.20 -8.00 7.36
C ALA A 3 3.98 -8.76 6.29
N PHE A 4 3.96 -10.09 6.36
CA PHE A 4 4.70 -10.96 5.46
C PHE A 4 3.76 -12.05 4.92
N SER A 5 3.99 -12.46 3.68
CA SER A 5 3.33 -13.60 3.05
C SER A 5 4.27 -14.18 2.00
N ASP A 6 4.26 -15.50 1.84
CA ASP A 6 4.97 -16.18 0.76
C ASP A 6 4.33 -15.89 -0.61
N ASN A 7 3.07 -15.41 -0.61
CA ASN A 7 2.35 -15.05 -1.82
C ASN A 7 2.35 -13.53 -2.03
N VAL A 8 3.17 -13.09 -2.99
CA VAL A 8 3.33 -11.67 -3.34
C VAL A 8 2.02 -11.04 -3.83
N ASP A 9 1.17 -11.79 -4.55
CA ASP A 9 -0.13 -11.28 -4.99
C ASP A 9 -1.04 -10.91 -3.83
N VAL A 10 -1.00 -11.70 -2.76
CA VAL A 10 -1.80 -11.45 -1.55
C VAL A 10 -1.34 -10.15 -0.89
N ILE A 11 -0.03 -9.91 -0.86
CA ILE A 11 0.55 -8.66 -0.35
C ILE A 11 0.02 -7.48 -1.16
N TYR A 12 0.14 -7.51 -2.50
CA TYR A 12 -0.34 -6.42 -3.34
C TYR A 12 -1.85 -6.18 -3.20
N TYR A 13 -2.65 -7.24 -3.15
CA TYR A 13 -4.09 -7.12 -2.98
C TYR A 13 -4.47 -6.44 -1.65
N ILE A 14 -3.85 -6.88 -0.54
CA ILE A 14 -4.10 -6.31 0.79
C ILE A 14 -3.63 -4.86 0.86
N ILE A 15 -2.46 -4.54 0.29
CA ILE A 15 -1.98 -3.16 0.19
C ILE A 15 -3.00 -2.29 -0.54
N GLY A 16 -3.52 -2.75 -1.67
CA GLY A 16 -4.55 -2.03 -2.42
C GLY A 16 -5.77 -1.73 -1.56
N MET A 17 -6.31 -2.74 -0.88
CA MET A 17 -7.48 -2.59 -0.02
C MET A 17 -7.24 -1.60 1.13
N LEU A 18 -6.12 -1.73 1.85
CA LEU A 18 -5.81 -0.89 3.02
C LEU A 18 -5.57 0.57 2.66
N ASN A 19 -5.09 0.85 1.44
CA ASN A 19 -4.88 2.21 0.96
C ASN A 19 -6.13 2.87 0.35
N THR A 20 -7.27 2.17 0.34
CA THR A 20 -8.55 2.80 -0.04
C THR A 20 -9.14 3.62 1.12
N PRO A 21 -10.01 4.62 0.83
CA PRO A 21 -10.77 5.31 1.87
C PRO A 21 -11.59 4.34 2.74
N LEU A 22 -12.10 3.26 2.14
CA LEU A 22 -12.84 2.22 2.86
C LEU A 22 -11.93 1.47 3.85
N GLY A 23 -10.74 1.06 3.43
CA GLY A 23 -9.74 0.43 4.30
C GLY A 23 -9.39 1.30 5.49
N ASN A 24 -9.15 2.60 5.25
CA ASN A 24 -8.89 3.56 6.32
C ASN A 24 -10.09 3.76 7.26
N ASN A 25 -11.32 3.77 6.73
CA ASN A 25 -12.53 3.88 7.55
C ASN A 25 -12.73 2.64 8.43
N ILE A 26 -12.53 1.43 7.87
CA ILE A 26 -12.61 0.18 8.63
C ILE A 26 -11.54 0.17 9.73
N LEU A 27 -10.31 0.58 9.42
CA LEU A 27 -9.24 0.71 10.40
C LEU A 27 -9.63 1.66 11.54
N ARG A 28 -10.22 2.83 11.23
CA ARG A 28 -10.70 3.77 12.25
C ARG A 28 -11.85 3.23 13.10
N ILE A 29 -12.72 2.38 12.54
CA ILE A 29 -13.80 1.73 13.29
C ILE A 29 -13.23 0.68 14.25
N LEU A 30 -12.28 -0.14 13.78
CA LEU A 30 -11.67 -1.21 14.57
C LEU A 30 -10.69 -0.66 15.62
N ASN A 31 -9.92 0.36 15.26
CA ASN A 31 -9.00 1.04 16.14
C ASN A 31 -8.90 2.54 15.77
N PRO A 32 -9.64 3.41 16.48
CA PRO A 32 -9.63 4.85 16.19
C PRO A 32 -8.31 5.54 16.57
N THR A 33 -7.37 4.82 17.20
CA THR A 33 -6.08 5.36 17.62
C THR A 33 -4.98 5.06 16.60
N ILE A 34 -3.87 5.80 16.66
CA ILE A 34 -2.68 5.57 15.83
C ILE A 34 -2.02 4.20 16.14
N ASN A 35 -2.32 3.61 17.30
CA ASN A 35 -1.70 2.36 17.76
C ASN A 35 -2.42 1.13 17.22
N SER A 36 -2.31 0.86 15.92
CA SER A 36 -2.84 -0.36 15.32
C SER A 36 -2.05 -1.59 15.77
N GLN A 37 -2.72 -2.55 16.40
CA GLN A 37 -2.15 -3.84 16.82
C GLN A 37 -2.41 -4.92 15.77
N ILE A 38 -1.66 -6.04 15.83
CA ILE A 38 -1.79 -7.15 14.88
C ILE A 38 -3.21 -7.75 14.94
N GLY A 39 -3.83 -7.73 16.11
CA GLY A 39 -5.21 -8.19 16.31
C GLY A 39 -6.24 -7.38 15.50
N ASP A 40 -6.02 -6.08 15.35
CA ASP A 40 -6.95 -5.19 14.63
C ASP A 40 -6.96 -5.52 13.13
N PHE A 41 -5.78 -5.78 12.55
CA PHE A 41 -5.67 -6.16 11.14
C PHE A 41 -6.30 -7.52 10.83
N ARG A 42 -6.31 -8.47 11.78
CA ARG A 42 -6.98 -9.77 11.57
C ARG A 42 -8.49 -9.65 11.47
N ASN A 43 -9.08 -8.61 12.04
CA ASN A 43 -10.51 -8.38 12.05
C ASN A 43 -11.00 -7.61 10.81
N ILE A 44 -10.09 -7.21 9.92
CA ILE A 44 -10.45 -6.52 8.69
C ILE A 44 -11.10 -7.53 7.71
N PRO A 45 -12.36 -7.32 7.30
CA PRO A 45 -13.02 -8.21 6.37
C PRO A 45 -12.45 -8.01 4.96
N VAL A 46 -11.88 -9.07 4.38
CA VAL A 46 -11.33 -9.05 3.02
C VAL A 46 -12.24 -9.84 2.08
N ILE A 47 -12.73 -9.18 1.03
CA ILE A 47 -13.42 -9.84 -0.08
C ILE A 47 -12.48 -9.79 -1.29
N VAL A 48 -12.22 -10.94 -1.90
CA VAL A 48 -11.37 -11.04 -3.08
C VAL A 48 -12.24 -10.96 -4.33
N ASN A 49 -12.08 -9.87 -5.10
CA ASN A 49 -12.72 -9.66 -6.39
C ASN A 49 -11.74 -8.96 -7.34
N GLN A 50 -11.84 -9.21 -8.65
CA GLN A 50 -11.01 -8.55 -9.68
C GLN A 50 -9.50 -8.56 -9.34
N LYS A 51 -9.02 -9.67 -8.74
CA LYS A 51 -7.70 -9.78 -8.12
C LYS A 51 -6.57 -9.21 -8.99
N TYR A 52 -6.50 -9.63 -10.25
CA TYR A 52 -5.42 -9.24 -11.17
C TYR A 52 -5.45 -7.75 -11.54
N GLU A 53 -6.64 -7.18 -11.72
CA GLU A 53 -6.79 -5.76 -12.04
C GLU A 53 -6.33 -4.88 -10.86
N ILE A 54 -6.75 -5.25 -9.64
CA ILE A 54 -6.33 -4.55 -8.42
C ILE A 54 -4.82 -4.65 -8.23
N ILE A 55 -4.23 -5.83 -8.44
CA ILE A 55 -2.77 -6.01 -8.34
C ILE A 55 -2.05 -5.12 -9.37
N ASN A 56 -2.53 -5.04 -10.61
CA ASN A 56 -1.96 -4.17 -11.63
C ASN A 56 -2.01 -2.70 -11.21
N PHE A 57 -3.13 -2.21 -10.68
CA PHE A 57 -3.22 -0.83 -10.19
C PHE A 57 -2.25 -0.55 -9.04
N VAL A 58 -2.13 -1.48 -8.10
CA VAL A 58 -1.21 -1.34 -6.95
C VAL A 58 0.24 -1.30 -7.43
N GLN A 59 0.62 -2.18 -8.36
CA GLN A 59 1.96 -2.19 -8.92
C GLN A 59 2.29 -0.90 -9.68
N GLN A 60 1.34 -0.37 -10.46
CA GLN A 60 1.48 0.93 -11.12
C GLN A 60 1.65 2.07 -10.12
N ALA A 61 0.86 2.11 -9.04
CA ALA A 61 0.96 3.13 -8.01
C ALA A 61 2.32 3.08 -7.28
N ILE A 62 2.84 1.87 -7.00
CA ILE A 62 4.17 1.68 -6.41
C ILE A 62 5.25 2.18 -7.36
N LEU A 63 5.14 1.87 -8.65
CA LEU A 63 6.09 2.32 -9.67
C LEU A 63 6.11 3.85 -9.77
N LEU A 64 4.94 4.49 -9.85
CA LEU A 64 4.83 5.95 -9.90
C LEU A 64 5.44 6.60 -8.65
N THR A 65 5.14 6.07 -7.47
CA THR A 65 5.71 6.60 -6.20
C THR A 65 7.23 6.44 -6.17
N LYS A 66 7.75 5.33 -6.71
CA LYS A 66 9.19 5.08 -6.78
C LYS A 66 9.87 6.04 -7.76
N GLU A 67 9.27 6.28 -8.93
CA GLU A 67 9.77 7.22 -9.91
C GLU A 67 9.79 8.65 -9.34
N ASP A 68 8.70 9.07 -8.69
CA ASP A 68 8.64 10.38 -8.01
C ASP A 68 9.70 10.52 -6.92
N TRP A 69 9.93 9.44 -6.15
CA TRP A 69 11.02 9.39 -5.18
C TRP A 69 12.38 9.58 -5.84
N ASP A 70 12.71 8.82 -6.89
CA ASP A 70 14.00 8.89 -7.58
C ASP A 70 14.25 10.24 -8.31
N LEU A 71 13.24 11.11 -8.44
CA LEU A 71 13.36 12.49 -8.93
C LEU A 71 13.75 13.51 -7.85
N ASN A 72 13.71 13.13 -6.57
CA ASN A 72 14.03 14.04 -5.47
C ASN A 72 15.55 14.05 -5.20
N GLU A 73 16.12 15.25 -5.11
CA GLU A 73 17.57 15.50 -4.95
C GLU A 73 18.18 14.81 -3.72
N ASN A 74 17.37 14.51 -2.71
CA ASN A 74 17.81 13.85 -1.48
C ASN A 74 17.81 12.32 -1.57
N THR A 75 17.55 11.74 -2.75
CA THR A 75 17.48 10.29 -2.91
C THR A 75 18.77 9.69 -3.41
N TRP A 76 19.05 8.47 -2.95
CA TRP A 76 20.24 7.71 -3.33
C TRP A 76 20.37 7.46 -4.84
N ASN A 77 19.24 7.49 -5.56
CA ASN A 77 19.16 7.21 -6.99
C ASN A 77 18.87 8.45 -7.84
N PHE A 78 18.99 9.67 -7.27
CA PHE A 78 18.73 10.89 -8.01
C PHE A 78 19.59 10.96 -9.27
N LYS A 79 18.94 11.05 -10.44
CA LYS A 79 19.64 11.14 -11.73
C LYS A 79 19.82 12.58 -12.17
N ILE A 80 18.72 13.30 -12.37
CA ILE A 80 18.70 14.70 -12.77
C ILE A 80 17.30 15.27 -12.54
N SER A 81 17.21 16.57 -12.25
CA SER A 81 15.93 17.25 -12.13
C SER A 81 15.24 17.29 -13.50
N PRO A 82 13.93 17.01 -13.59
CA PRO A 82 13.17 17.06 -14.85
C PRO A 82 13.03 18.48 -15.42
N LEU A 83 13.51 19.51 -14.70
CA LEU A 83 13.47 20.92 -15.08
C LEU A 83 14.78 21.42 -15.73
N ILE A 84 15.78 20.54 -15.95
CA ILE A 84 17.10 20.86 -16.51
C ILE A 84 17.27 20.23 -17.89
#